data_AF-A0A3D0W6V9-F1
#
_entry.id   AF-A0A3D0W6V9-F1
#
_cell.length_a   1.000
_cell.length_b   1.000
_cell.length_c   1.000
_cell.angle_alpha   90.00
_cell.angle_beta   90.00
_cell.angle_gamma   90.00
#
_symmetry.space_group_name_H-M   'P 1'
#
loop_
_entity.id
_entity.type
_entity.pdbx_description
1 polymer ?
#
loop_
_entity_poly.entity_id
_entity_poly.type
_entity_poly.pdbx_seq_one_letter_code
_entity_poly.pdbx_strand_id
1 'polypeptide(L)'
;YLRPKSVSEIVGQKHILGEGKSLRVAIESGNLPSMILWGPPGVGKTTIARVIANSIDAEFISVSAVLSGVKDIREAIDKAQLNLQQYNKKTILFVDEVHRFNKSQQDAFLP
;
A
#
# COMPACT_ATOMS: atom_id res chain seq x y z
N TYR A 1 -21.91 -0.57 -1.42
CA TYR A 1 -20.86 -0.09 -2.34
C TYR A 1 -19.92 -1.24 -2.68
N LEU A 2 -19.83 -1.62 -3.95
CA LEU A 2 -18.84 -2.60 -4.42
C LEU A 2 -17.44 -1.95 -4.30
N ARG A 3 -16.48 -2.65 -3.68
CA ARG A 3 -15.09 -2.18 -3.69
C ARG A 3 -14.49 -2.48 -5.07
N PRO A 4 -13.82 -1.50 -5.71
CA PRO A 4 -13.19 -1.72 -7.01
C PRO A 4 -12.13 -2.81 -6.91
N LYS A 5 -12.02 -3.61 -7.98
CA LYS A 5 -11.02 -4.69 -8.10
C LYS A 5 -9.86 -4.31 -9.00
N SER A 6 -10.07 -3.37 -9.91
CA SER A 6 -9.08 -2.88 -10.88
C SER A 6 -8.95 -1.36 -10.84
N VAL A 7 -7.82 -0.84 -11.33
CA VAL A 7 -7.57 0.62 -11.40
C VAL A 7 -8.65 1.34 -12.21
N SER A 8 -9.16 0.70 -13.27
CA SER A 8 -10.24 1.22 -14.11
C SER A 8 -11.57 1.41 -13.40
N GLU A 9 -11.83 0.69 -12.30
CA GLU A 9 -13.06 0.80 -11.51
C GLU A 9 -13.00 1.94 -10.48
N ILE A 10 -11.85 2.59 -10.29
CA ILE A 10 -11.71 3.68 -9.34
C ILE A 10 -12.35 4.95 -9.90
N VAL A 11 -13.40 5.42 -9.22
CA VAL A 11 -14.12 6.65 -9.56
C VAL A 11 -13.45 7.86 -8.89
N GLY A 12 -13.38 8.99 -9.60
CA GLY A 12 -12.95 10.28 -9.06
C GLY A 12 -11.44 10.55 -9.03
N GLN A 13 -10.60 9.55 -9.28
CA GLN A 13 -9.14 9.65 -9.15
C GLN A 13 -8.39 9.69 -10.49
N LYS A 14 -9.05 10.10 -11.58
CA LYS A 14 -8.47 10.13 -12.94
C LYS A 14 -7.23 11.01 -13.08
N HIS A 15 -7.08 12.03 -12.24
CA HIS A 15 -5.93 12.95 -12.30
C HIS A 15 -4.60 12.26 -11.95
N ILE A 16 -4.63 11.18 -11.14
CA ILE A 16 -3.46 10.35 -10.80
C ILE A 16 -3.48 8.96 -11.45
N LEU A 17 -4.66 8.39 -11.72
CA LEU A 17 -4.82 7.02 -12.24
C LEU A 17 -5.26 6.95 -13.72
N GLY A 18 -5.39 8.10 -14.38
CA GLY A 18 -5.68 8.18 -15.80
C GLY A 18 -4.57 7.56 -16.64
N GLU A 19 -4.91 7.24 -17.89
CA GLU A 19 -3.95 6.72 -18.86
C GLU A 19 -2.74 7.65 -19.02
N GLY A 20 -1.53 7.07 -19.09
CA GLY A 20 -0.27 7.80 -19.20
C GLY A 20 0.16 8.57 -17.93
N LYS A 21 -0.61 8.55 -16.83
CA LYS A 21 -0.19 9.17 -15.57
C LYS A 21 0.91 8.35 -14.90
N SER A 22 1.81 9.03 -14.19
CA SER A 22 3.00 8.40 -13.57
C SER A 22 2.64 7.21 -12.67
N LEU A 23 1.63 7.35 -11.81
CA LEU A 23 1.18 6.27 -10.94
C LEU A 23 0.58 5.12 -11.77
N ARG A 24 -0.19 5.42 -12.82
CA ARG A 24 -0.75 4.40 -13.72
C ARG A 24 0.35 3.59 -14.40
N VAL A 25 1.37 4.26 -14.94
CA VAL A 25 2.55 3.64 -15.57
C VAL A 25 3.35 2.79 -14.57
N ALA A 26 3.53 3.26 -13.34
CA ALA A 26 4.21 2.49 -12.28
C ALA A 26 3.45 1.20 -11.91
N ILE A 27 2.11 1.27 -11.84
CA ILE A 27 1.25 0.11 -11.59
C ILE A 27 1.36 -0.88 -12.77
N GLU A 28 1.20 -0.41 -14.00
CA GLU A 28 1.22 -1.26 -15.20
C GLU A 28 2.58 -1.92 -15.46
N SER A 29 3.67 -1.27 -15.07
CA SER A 29 5.02 -1.84 -15.14
C SER A 29 5.38 -2.78 -13.99
N GLY A 30 4.55 -2.88 -12.95
CA GLY A 30 4.85 -3.66 -11.74
C GLY A 30 6.00 -3.10 -10.89
N ASN A 31 6.49 -1.89 -11.21
CA ASN A 31 7.58 -1.20 -10.55
C ASN A 31 7.03 -0.02 -9.74
N LEU A 32 6.43 -0.35 -8.60
CA LEU A 32 5.79 0.61 -7.72
C LEU A 32 6.78 1.12 -6.64
N PRO A 33 7.18 2.40 -6.65
CA PRO A 33 7.98 2.96 -5.57
C PRO A 33 7.15 3.13 -4.29
N SER A 34 7.83 3.27 -3.15
CA SER A 34 7.19 3.73 -1.91
C SER A 34 6.57 5.11 -2.10
N MET A 35 5.37 5.31 -1.55
CA MET A 35 4.61 6.56 -1.76
C MET A 35 3.72 6.90 -0.57
N ILE A 36 3.32 8.16 -0.49
CA ILE A 36 2.34 8.67 0.48
C ILE A 36 1.06 9.01 -0.28
N LEU A 37 -0.06 8.43 0.15
CA LEU A 37 -1.40 8.83 -0.29
C LEU A 37 -1.95 9.89 0.67
N TRP A 38 -2.14 11.12 0.18
CA TRP A 38 -2.62 12.24 1.00
C TRP A 38 -4.01 12.70 0.56
N GLY A 39 -4.86 13.01 1.53
CA GLY A 39 -6.22 13.51 1.30
C GLY A 39 -7.14 13.27 2.50
N PRO A 40 -8.34 13.88 2.51
CA PRO A 40 -9.26 13.79 3.64
C PRO A 40 -9.77 12.36 3.91
N PRO A 41 -10.40 12.10 5.05
CA PRO A 41 -11.07 10.82 5.32
C PRO A 41 -12.09 10.50 4.22
N GLY A 42 -12.20 9.22 3.84
CA GLY A 42 -13.21 8.77 2.87
C GLY A 42 -12.85 8.91 1.38
N VAL A 43 -11.73 9.53 1.00
CA VAL A 43 -11.33 9.68 -0.43
C VAL A 43 -10.79 8.41 -1.11
N GLY A 44 -10.82 7.28 -0.41
CA GLY A 44 -10.47 5.98 -0.97
C GLY A 44 -8.99 5.59 -0.94
N LYS A 45 -8.15 6.21 -0.08
CA LYS A 45 -6.70 5.89 0.04
C LYS A 45 -6.43 4.39 0.19
N THR A 46 -7.07 3.75 1.18
CA THR A 46 -6.95 2.30 1.43
C THR A 46 -7.48 1.47 0.27
N THR A 47 -8.54 1.94 -0.40
CA THR A 47 -9.10 1.29 -1.58
C THR A 47 -8.13 1.33 -2.75
N ILE A 48 -7.52 2.49 -3.02
CA ILE A 48 -6.51 2.66 -4.06
C ILE A 48 -5.33 1.72 -3.79
N ALA A 49 -4.76 1.73 -2.57
CA ALA A 49 -3.63 0.87 -2.23
C ALA A 49 -3.94 -0.62 -2.43
N ARG A 50 -5.15 -1.06 -2.05
CA ARG A 50 -5.59 -2.45 -2.24
C ARG A 50 -5.76 -2.82 -3.71
N VAL A 51 -6.35 -1.93 -4.51
CA VAL A 51 -6.49 -2.13 -5.96
C VAL A 51 -5.12 -2.22 -6.63
N ILE A 52 -4.17 -1.37 -6.21
CA ILE A 52 -2.81 -1.40 -6.72
C ILE A 52 -2.16 -2.75 -6.42
N ALA A 53 -2.25 -3.25 -5.18
CA ALA A 53 -1.71 -4.55 -4.80
C ALA A 53 -2.28 -5.68 -5.68
N ASN A 54 -3.60 -5.70 -5.87
CA ASN A 54 -4.25 -6.66 -6.75
C ASN A 54 -3.78 -6.54 -8.22
N SER A 55 -3.55 -5.33 -8.70
CA SER A 55 -3.16 -5.07 -10.10
C SER A 55 -1.75 -5.55 -10.42
N ILE A 56 -0.89 -5.67 -9.41
CA ILE A 56 0.51 -6.13 -9.56
C ILE A 56 0.75 -7.51 -8.94
N ASP A 57 -0.32 -8.25 -8.61
CA ASP A 57 -0.29 -9.54 -7.92
C ASP A 57 0.58 -9.55 -6.63
N ALA A 58 0.49 -8.47 -5.86
CA ALA A 58 1.16 -8.35 -4.57
C ALA A 58 0.21 -8.73 -3.41
N GLU A 59 0.78 -9.33 -2.37
CA GLU A 59 0.12 -9.43 -1.08
C GLU A 59 -0.15 -8.02 -0.51
N PHE A 60 -1.32 -7.83 0.10
CA PHE A 60 -1.66 -6.57 0.76
C PHE A 60 -1.69 -6.77 2.28
N ILE A 61 -0.76 -6.14 2.99
CA ILE A 61 -0.73 -6.09 4.46
C ILE A 61 -1.06 -4.67 4.89
N SER A 62 -1.97 -4.52 5.86
CA SER A 62 -2.37 -3.21 6.40
C SER A 62 -2.03 -3.13 7.88
N VAL A 63 -1.40 -2.04 8.29
CA VAL A 63 -1.14 -1.69 9.69
C VAL A 63 -1.67 -0.28 9.96
N SER A 64 -2.07 -0.01 11.21
CA SER A 64 -2.51 1.33 11.62
C SER A 64 -1.42 1.93 12.50
N ALA A 65 -0.90 3.12 12.16
CA ALA A 65 0.10 3.78 12.97
C ALA A 65 -0.38 4.09 14.41
N VAL A 66 -1.70 4.14 14.62
CA VAL A 66 -2.34 4.40 15.93
C VAL A 66 -2.52 3.12 16.75
N LEU A 67 -2.94 2.03 16.12
CA LEU A 67 -3.26 0.77 16.83
C LEU A 67 -2.08 -0.21 16.88
N SER A 68 -1.15 -0.12 15.93
CA SER A 68 -0.05 -1.08 15.78
C SER A 68 1.21 -0.61 16.53
N GLY A 69 1.77 -1.50 17.34
CA GLY A 69 3.08 -1.31 17.97
C GLY A 69 4.23 -1.72 17.05
N VAL A 70 5.46 -1.59 17.56
CA VAL A 70 6.70 -2.01 16.84
C VAL A 70 6.67 -3.49 16.47
N LYS A 71 6.07 -4.33 17.34
CA LYS A 71 5.96 -5.78 17.11
C LYS A 71 5.11 -6.09 15.87
N ASP A 72 3.95 -5.46 15.73
CA ASP A 72 3.04 -5.70 14.60
C ASP A 72 3.68 -5.29 13.27
N ILE A 73 4.49 -4.22 13.27
CA ILE A 73 5.25 -3.76 12.10
C ILE A 73 6.30 -4.80 11.71
N ARG A 74 7.07 -5.32 12.68
CA ARG A 74 8.07 -6.36 12.42
C ARG A 74 7.44 -7.64 11.89
N GLU A 75 6.34 -8.09 12.48
CA GLU A 75 5.61 -9.27 12.00
C GLU A 75 5.12 -9.09 10.55
N ALA A 76 4.67 -7.89 10.19
CA ALA A 76 4.28 -7.57 8.82
C ALA A 76 5.47 -7.61 7.85
N ILE A 77 6.64 -7.10 8.26
CA ILE A 77 7.88 -7.15 7.47
C ILE A 77 8.37 -8.59 7.32
N ASP A 78 8.41 -9.37 8.40
CA ASP A 78 8.83 -10.77 8.40
C ASP A 78 7.93 -11.61 7.47
N LYS A 79 6.61 -11.39 7.53
CA LYS A 79 5.65 -12.02 6.62
C LYS A 79 5.91 -11.63 5.16
N ALA A 80 6.22 -10.35 4.89
CA ALA A 80 6.54 -9.88 3.55
C ALA A 80 7.83 -10.51 3.01
N GLN A 81 8.87 -10.63 3.84
CA GLN A 81 10.13 -11.28 3.47
C GLN A 81 9.94 -12.77 3.21
N LEU A 82 9.18 -13.46 4.06
CA LEU A 82 8.87 -14.88 3.89
C LEU A 82 8.08 -15.13 2.60
N ASN A 83 7.09 -14.28 2.29
CA ASN A 83 6.34 -14.36 1.04
C ASN A 83 7.23 -14.21 -0.20
N LEU A 84 8.18 -13.28 -0.14
CA LEU A 84 9.14 -13.07 -1.22
C LEU A 84 10.08 -14.27 -1.39
N GLN A 85 10.60 -14.81 -0.28
CA GLN A 85 11.56 -15.93 -0.30
C GLN A 85 10.92 -17.25 -0.74
N GLN A 86 9.71 -17.55 -0.25
CA GLN A 86 9.08 -18.85 -0.49
C GLN A 86 8.26 -18.91 -1.77
N TYR A 87 7.61 -17.80 -2.13
CA TYR A 87 6.63 -17.77 -3.21
C TYR A 87 6.97 -16.76 -4.31
N ASN A 88 8.09 -16.04 -4.19
CA ASN A 88 8.44 -14.91 -5.07
C ASN A 88 7.31 -13.85 -5.15
N LYS A 89 6.51 -13.73 -4.08
CA LYS A 89 5.34 -12.87 -4.04
C LYS A 89 5.68 -11.53 -3.38
N LYS A 90 5.58 -10.45 -4.15
CA LYS A 90 5.77 -9.07 -3.65
C LYS A 90 4.69 -8.72 -2.63
N THR A 91 4.98 -7.77 -1.75
CA THR A 91 4.03 -7.30 -0.73
C THR A 91 3.95 -5.78 -0.73
N ILE A 92 2.74 -5.24 -0.69
CA ILE A 92 2.45 -3.84 -0.35
C ILE A 92 2.10 -3.78 1.13
N LEU A 93 2.98 -3.16 1.92
CA LEU A 93 2.71 -2.82 3.32
C LEU A 93 2.09 -1.42 3.38
N PHE A 94 0.78 -1.36 3.62
CA PHE A 94 0.03 -0.13 3.76
C PHE A 94 -0.02 0.31 5.23
N VAL A 95 0.45 1.52 5.51
CA VAL A 95 0.39 2.13 6.84
C VAL A 95 -0.69 3.21 6.83
N ASP A 96 -1.79 2.99 7.54
CA ASP A 96 -2.80 4.03 7.74
C ASP A 96 -2.37 5.01 8.82
N GLU A 97 -2.82 6.26 8.68
CA GLU A 97 -2.56 7.35 9.65
C GLU A 97 -1.07 7.57 9.96
N VAL A 98 -0.18 7.37 8.97
CA VAL A 98 1.29 7.45 9.13
C VAL A 98 1.80 8.74 9.81
N HIS A 99 1.03 9.83 9.76
CA HIS A 99 1.31 11.08 10.49
C HIS A 99 1.32 10.91 12.02
N ARG A 100 0.84 9.79 12.56
CA ARG A 100 0.85 9.43 13.98
C ARG A 100 2.05 8.57 14.38
N PHE A 101 2.93 8.21 13.44
CA PHE A 101 4.10 7.41 13.78
C PHE A 101 5.03 8.11 14.76
N ASN A 102 5.48 7.36 15.76
CA ASN A 102 6.60 7.74 16.59
C ASN A 102 7.93 7.24 15.99
N LYS A 103 9.03 7.75 16.53
CA LYS A 103 10.39 7.40 16.07
C LYS A 103 10.66 5.90 16.13
N SER A 104 10.27 5.23 17.21
CA SER A 104 10.49 3.78 17.36
C SER A 104 9.75 2.94 16.31
N GLN A 105 8.54 3.36 15.91
CA GLN A 105 7.78 2.72 14.84
C GLN A 105 8.41 3.00 13.46
N GLN A 106 8.94 4.21 13.23
CA GLN A 106 9.66 4.54 12.00
C GLN A 106 10.97 3.73 11.88
N ASP A 107 11.72 3.63 12.97
CA ASP A 107 12.98 2.87 13.03
C ASP A 107 12.75 1.37 12.78
N ALA A 108 11.53 0.85 13.00
CA ALA A 108 11.18 -0.53 12.71
C ALA A 108 11.15 -0.86 11.20
N PHE A 109 11.14 0.14 10.32
CA PHE A 109 11.23 -0.04 8.87
C PHE A 109 12.66 0.05 8.33
N LEU A 110 13.63 0.40 9.19
CA LEU A 110 15.04 0.43 8.82
C LEU A 110 15.65 -0.98 8.95
N PRO A 111 16.54 -1.37 8.02
CA PRO A 111 17.24 -2.66 8.07
C PRO A 111 18.21 -2.77 9.25
#